data_AF-A0A6J7AH66-F1
#
_entry.id   AF-A0A6J7AH66-F1
#
_cell.length_a   1.000
_cell.length_b   1.000
_cell.length_c   1.000
_cell.angle_alpha   90.00
_cell.angle_beta   90.00
_cell.angle_gamma   90.00
#
_symmetry.space_group_name_H-M   'P 1'
#
loop_
_entity.id
_entity.type
_entity.pdbx_description
1 polymer ?
#
loop_
_entity_poly.entity_id
_entity_poly.type
_entity_poly.pdbx_seq_one_letter_code
_entity_poly.pdbx_strand_id
1 'polypeptide(L)'
;MSVIFEIAAWLIFAGFGLALSVIDMREHRLPNNLVAIAALLGLAAVAASAISSGDPGSLVRAVLGAVMVFGALLVMALIAPSGLGMGDVKLGAVTGLYLGWLGWSWLFWGTFIGFGIGAVWAVALIMLKKAQSSTPIAFGPFLILGVVVSALLAI
;
A
#
# COMPACT_ATOMS: atom_id res chain seq x y z
N MET A 1 -7.30 23.99 -9.29
CA MET A 1 -7.55 22.77 -10.08
C MET A 1 -6.82 21.56 -9.48
N SER A 2 -5.54 21.71 -9.09
CA SER A 2 -4.72 20.65 -8.49
C SER A 2 -5.32 19.97 -7.26
N VAL A 3 -5.84 20.77 -6.33
CA VAL A 3 -6.46 20.29 -5.09
C VAL A 3 -7.60 19.29 -5.33
N ILE A 4 -8.38 19.46 -6.41
CA ILE A 4 -9.49 18.54 -6.74
C ILE A 4 -8.94 17.17 -7.12
N PHE A 5 -7.87 17.11 -7.90
CA PHE A 5 -7.24 15.85 -8.30
C PHE A 5 -6.53 15.16 -7.14
N GLU A 6 -5.92 15.94 -6.23
CA GLU A 6 -5.35 15.40 -4.99
C GLU A 6 -6.41 14.76 -4.10
N ILE A 7 -7.53 15.46 -3.85
CA ILE A 7 -8.64 14.93 -3.08
C ILE A 7 -9.21 13.69 -3.75
N ALA A 8 -9.39 13.71 -5.08
CA ALA A 8 -9.88 12.55 -5.82
C ALA A 8 -8.95 11.33 -5.67
N ALA A 9 -7.63 11.53 -5.75
CA ALA A 9 -6.66 10.46 -5.52
C ALA A 9 -6.81 9.87 -4.12
N TRP A 10 -6.89 10.70 -3.08
CA TRP A 10 -7.06 10.22 -1.70
C TRP A 10 -8.41 9.53 -1.47
N LEU A 11 -9.50 9.99 -2.08
CA LEU A 11 -10.80 9.33 -2.00
C LEU A 11 -10.80 7.96 -2.70
N ILE A 12 -10.15 7.86 -3.85
CA ILE A 12 -9.96 6.57 -4.54
C ILE A 12 -9.17 5.63 -3.63
N PHE A 13 -8.03 6.09 -3.09
CA PHE A 13 -7.23 5.28 -2.18
C PHE A 13 -8.02 4.85 -0.93
N ALA A 14 -8.74 5.75 -0.29
CA ALA A 14 -9.52 5.46 0.89
C ALA A 14 -10.65 4.46 0.60
N GLY A 15 -11.37 4.62 -0.51
CA GLY A 15 -12.46 3.72 -0.90
C GLY A 15 -11.98 2.31 -1.21
N PHE A 16 -10.98 2.18 -2.09
CA PHE A 16 -10.41 0.87 -2.44
C PHE A 16 -9.62 0.26 -1.28
N GLY A 17 -8.85 1.07 -0.54
CA GLY A 17 -8.10 0.63 0.62
C GLY A 17 -9.02 0.09 1.72
N LEU A 18 -10.12 0.77 2.02
CA LEU A 18 -11.10 0.27 2.98
C LEU A 18 -11.71 -1.06 2.51
N ALA A 19 -12.16 -1.13 1.25
CA ALA A 19 -12.73 -2.35 0.70
C ALA A 19 -11.75 -3.52 0.72
N LEU A 20 -10.51 -3.31 0.28
CA LEU A 20 -9.44 -4.30 0.28
C LEU A 20 -9.07 -4.73 1.71
N SER A 21 -9.00 -3.80 2.66
CA SER A 21 -8.74 -4.12 4.06
C SER A 21 -9.83 -5.00 4.66
N VAL A 22 -11.11 -4.69 4.39
CA VAL A 22 -12.24 -5.49 4.88
C VAL A 22 -12.24 -6.89 4.28
N ILE A 23 -11.98 -7.01 2.97
CA ILE A 23 -11.92 -8.30 2.29
C ILE A 23 -10.73 -9.12 2.83
N ASP A 24 -9.56 -8.50 3.00
CA ASP A 24 -8.37 -9.18 3.50
C ASP A 24 -8.56 -9.67 4.94
N MET A 25 -9.17 -8.87 5.82
CA MET A 25 -9.47 -9.29 7.19
C MET A 25 -10.49 -10.43 7.29
N ARG A 26 -11.39 -10.56 6.32
CA ARG A 26 -12.45 -11.59 6.34
C ARG A 26 -12.04 -12.87 5.62
N GLU A 27 -11.33 -12.73 4.51
CA GLU A 27 -11.07 -13.82 3.56
C GLU A 27 -9.58 -14.15 3.44
N HIS A 28 -8.69 -13.37 4.05
CA HIS A 28 -7.23 -13.48 3.90
C HIS A 28 -6.80 -13.52 2.42
N ARG A 29 -7.50 -12.72 1.59
CA ARG A 29 -7.35 -12.67 0.14
C ARG A 29 -7.53 -11.25 -0.34
N LEU A 30 -6.72 -10.85 -1.32
CA LEU A 30 -6.85 -9.59 -2.04
C LEU A 30 -7.23 -9.88 -3.50
N PRO A 31 -8.44 -9.51 -3.95
CA PRO A 31 -8.90 -9.80 -5.30
C PRO A 31 -8.06 -9.07 -6.35
N ASN A 32 -7.47 -9.83 -7.29
CA ASN A 32 -6.57 -9.28 -8.31
C ASN A 32 -7.21 -8.17 -9.15
N ASN A 33 -8.48 -8.33 -9.51
CA ASN A 33 -9.24 -7.34 -10.26
C ASN A 33 -9.38 -6.04 -9.46
N LEU A 34 -9.69 -6.12 -8.17
CA LEU A 34 -9.90 -4.94 -7.33
C LEU A 34 -8.59 -4.19 -7.09
N VAL A 35 -7.49 -4.91 -6.85
CA VAL A 35 -6.15 -4.31 -6.73
C VAL A 35 -5.70 -3.68 -8.05
N ALA A 36 -5.95 -4.33 -9.19
CA ALA A 36 -5.62 -3.78 -10.50
C ALA A 36 -6.41 -2.50 -10.82
N ILE A 37 -7.72 -2.48 -10.51
CA ILE A 37 -8.55 -1.29 -10.66
C ILE A 37 -8.05 -0.17 -9.75
N ALA A 38 -7.72 -0.46 -8.49
CA ALA A 38 -7.15 0.51 -7.56
C ALA A 38 -5.83 1.09 -8.07
N ALA A 39 -4.95 0.26 -8.63
CA ALA A 39 -3.68 0.69 -9.23
C ALA A 39 -3.91 1.61 -10.45
N LEU A 40 -4.81 1.22 -11.36
CA LEU A 40 -5.12 1.99 -12.57
C LEU A 40 -5.75 3.35 -12.25
N LEU A 41 -6.78 3.37 -11.39
CA LEU A 41 -7.45 4.60 -11.01
C LEU A 41 -6.55 5.50 -10.16
N GLY A 42 -5.74 4.90 -9.27
CA GLY A 42 -4.74 5.65 -8.51
C GLY A 42 -3.68 6.28 -9.41
N LEU A 43 -3.17 5.54 -10.39
CA LEU A 43 -2.20 6.07 -11.35
C LEU A 43 -2.79 7.22 -12.17
N ALA A 44 -4.03 7.05 -12.66
CA ALA A 44 -4.71 8.09 -13.41
C ALA A 44 -4.92 9.36 -12.57
N ALA A 45 -5.32 9.22 -11.30
CA ALA A 45 -5.53 10.34 -10.40
C ALA A 45 -4.21 11.06 -10.04
N VAL A 46 -3.16 10.30 -9.72
CA VAL A 46 -1.81 10.84 -9.45
C VAL A 46 -1.25 11.54 -10.68
N ALA A 47 -1.41 10.96 -11.87
CA ALA A 47 -0.97 11.59 -13.12
C ALA A 47 -1.73 12.89 -13.40
N ALA A 48 -3.05 12.91 -13.20
CA ALA A 48 -3.85 14.12 -13.35
C ALA A 48 -3.43 15.22 -12.36
N SER A 49 -3.15 14.84 -11.10
CA SER A 49 -2.61 15.75 -10.09
C SER A 49 -1.24 16.31 -10.53
N ALA A 50 -0.30 15.47 -10.94
CA ALA A 50 1.04 15.87 -11.39
C ALA A 50 1.01 16.83 -12.59
N ILE A 51 0.14 16.56 -13.58
CA ILE A 51 -0.05 17.43 -14.74
C ILE A 51 -0.63 18.78 -14.31
N SER A 52 -1.64 18.77 -13.43
CA SER A 52 -2.33 19.98 -12.99
C SER A 52 -1.51 20.87 -12.06
N SER A 53 -0.57 20.29 -11.31
CA SER A 53 0.34 20.97 -10.39
C SER A 53 1.64 21.44 -11.06
N GLY A 54 1.93 20.95 -12.27
CA GLY A 54 3.19 21.25 -12.95
C GLY A 54 4.41 20.56 -12.34
N ASP A 55 4.23 19.48 -11.56
CA ASP A 55 5.31 18.65 -11.01
C ASP A 55 5.31 17.23 -11.64
N PRO A 56 5.87 17.06 -12.86
CA PRO A 56 6.07 15.73 -13.44
C PRO A 56 6.98 14.82 -12.61
N GLY A 57 7.85 15.41 -11.78
CA GLY A 57 8.73 14.68 -10.89
C GLY A 57 7.95 13.84 -9.87
N SER A 58 6.79 14.34 -9.42
CA SER A 58 5.89 13.60 -8.52
C SER A 58 5.37 12.30 -9.15
N LEU A 59 5.02 12.30 -10.44
CA LEU A 59 4.56 11.10 -11.15
C LEU A 59 5.69 10.10 -11.33
N VAL A 60 6.89 10.57 -11.65
CA VAL A 60 8.07 9.69 -11.76
C VAL A 60 8.38 9.04 -10.41
N ARG A 61 8.39 9.80 -9.32
CA ARG A 61 8.56 9.25 -7.96
C ARG A 61 7.45 8.26 -7.60
N ALA A 62 6.20 8.53 -7.98
CA ALA A 62 5.09 7.62 -7.75
C ALA A 62 5.29 6.26 -8.45
N VAL A 63 5.60 6.28 -9.75
CA VAL A 63 5.84 5.04 -10.51
C VAL A 63 7.05 4.28 -9.97
N LEU A 64 8.14 4.98 -9.66
CA LEU A 64 9.31 4.36 -9.04
C LEU A 64 8.98 3.77 -7.67
N GLY A 65 8.20 4.48 -6.85
CA GLY A 65 7.73 3.99 -5.55
C GLY A 65 6.90 2.73 -5.68
N ALA A 66 5.98 2.67 -6.64
CA ALA A 66 5.19 1.48 -6.94
C ALA A 66 6.09 0.29 -7.30
N VAL A 67 7.07 0.49 -8.19
CA VAL A 67 8.02 -0.55 -8.61
C VAL A 67 8.91 -1.01 -7.46
N MET A 68 9.42 -0.09 -6.64
CA MET A 68 10.30 -0.41 -5.51
C MET A 68 9.58 -1.24 -4.45
N VAL A 69 8.38 -0.82 -4.04
CA VAL A 69 7.63 -1.55 -3.01
C VAL A 69 7.16 -2.89 -3.58
N PHE A 70 6.56 -2.93 -4.77
CA PHE A 70 6.20 -4.19 -5.43
C PHE A 70 7.39 -5.14 -5.55
N GLY A 71 8.54 -4.65 -6.03
CA GLY A 71 9.75 -5.44 -6.22
C GLY A 71 10.29 -5.98 -4.91
N ALA A 72 10.35 -5.15 -3.86
CA ALA A 72 10.78 -5.59 -2.54
C ALA A 72 9.86 -6.69 -1.98
N LEU A 73 8.54 -6.52 -2.12
CA LEU A 73 7.57 -7.52 -1.66
C LEU A 73 7.60 -8.79 -2.49
N LEU A 74 7.82 -8.67 -3.80
CA LEU A 74 7.97 -9.82 -4.68
C LEU A 74 9.20 -10.63 -4.29
N VAL A 75 10.34 -9.97 -4.05
CA VAL A 75 11.57 -10.63 -3.58
C VAL A 75 11.30 -11.35 -2.26
N MET A 76 10.63 -10.70 -1.30
CA MET A 76 10.23 -11.34 -0.04
C MET A 76 9.34 -12.57 -0.25
N ALA A 77 8.32 -12.46 -1.11
CA ALA A 77 7.41 -13.56 -1.42
C ALA A 77 8.11 -14.73 -2.15
N LEU A 78 9.16 -14.46 -2.93
CA LEU A 78 9.94 -15.50 -3.61
C LEU A 78 10.92 -16.21 -2.66
N ILE A 79 11.51 -15.47 -1.71
CA ILE A 79 12.43 -16.03 -0.72
C ILE A 79 11.66 -16.80 0.38
N ALA A 80 10.48 -16.30 0.77
CA ALA A 80 9.64 -16.89 1.81
C ALA A 80 8.17 -17.02 1.33
N PRO A 81 7.84 -17.99 0.47
CA PRO A 81 6.51 -18.13 -0.15
C PRO A 81 5.36 -18.37 0.83
N SER A 82 5.66 -18.92 2.00
CA SER A 82 4.67 -19.13 3.06
C SER A 82 4.43 -17.89 3.93
N GLY A 83 5.26 -16.86 3.80
CA GLY A 83 5.25 -15.69 4.69
C GLY A 83 4.45 -14.49 4.17
N LEU A 84 4.41 -14.27 2.86
CA LEU A 84 3.74 -13.12 2.25
C LEU A 84 2.84 -13.54 1.09
N GLY A 85 1.58 -13.10 1.11
CA GLY A 85 0.64 -13.38 0.04
C GLY A 85 0.93 -12.58 -1.23
N MET A 86 0.75 -13.19 -2.39
CA MET A 86 0.89 -12.48 -3.68
C MET A 86 -0.11 -11.32 -3.84
N GLY A 87 -1.21 -11.34 -3.07
CA GLY A 87 -2.13 -10.22 -2.94
C GLY A 87 -1.45 -8.98 -2.34
N ASP A 88 -0.72 -9.17 -1.24
CA ASP A 88 0.01 -8.09 -0.55
C ASP A 88 1.10 -7.50 -1.43
N VAL A 89 1.80 -8.34 -2.20
CA VAL A 89 2.80 -7.90 -3.18
C VAL A 89 2.20 -6.92 -4.18
N LYS A 90 1.03 -7.23 -4.74
CA LYS A 90 0.33 -6.36 -5.70
C LYS A 90 -0.21 -5.10 -5.04
N LEU A 91 -0.73 -5.22 -3.81
CA LEU A 91 -1.15 -4.06 -3.02
C LEU A 91 0.05 -3.14 -2.73
N GLY A 92 1.25 -3.70 -2.57
CA GLY A 92 2.51 -2.98 -2.47
C GLY A 92 2.76 -2.03 -3.64
N ALA A 93 2.35 -2.39 -4.86
CA ALA A 93 2.42 -1.47 -6.00
C ALA A 93 1.50 -0.26 -5.81
N VAL A 94 0.29 -0.48 -5.30
CA VAL A 94 -0.68 0.59 -5.04
C VAL A 94 -0.18 1.48 -3.90
N THR A 95 0.25 0.92 -2.77
CA THR A 95 0.74 1.73 -1.65
C THR A 95 2.02 2.47 -2.00
N GLY A 96 2.95 1.82 -2.71
CA GLY A 96 4.17 2.44 -3.22
C GLY A 96 3.90 3.59 -4.19
N LEU A 97 2.85 3.50 -5.01
CA LEU A 97 2.42 4.58 -5.91
C LEU A 97 2.09 5.85 -5.12
N TYR A 98 1.21 5.74 -4.11
CA TYR A 98 0.76 6.90 -3.32
C TYR A 98 1.86 7.44 -2.42
N LEU A 99 2.68 6.57 -1.81
CA LEU A 99 3.79 7.03 -0.98
C LEU A 99 4.90 7.66 -1.82
N GLY A 100 5.21 7.11 -3.00
CA GLY A 100 6.17 7.69 -3.92
C GLY A 100 5.71 9.05 -4.45
N TRP A 101 4.40 9.21 -4.67
CA TRP A 101 3.79 10.49 -5.02
C TRP A 101 4.01 11.55 -3.93
N LEU A 102 3.80 11.18 -2.65
CA LEU A 102 4.10 12.02 -1.48
C LEU A 102 5.60 12.35 -1.37
N GLY A 103 6.48 11.43 -1.75
CA GLY A 103 7.92 11.64 -1.84
C GLY A 103 8.74 10.52 -1.19
N TRP A 104 10.07 10.58 -1.38
CA TRP A 104 10.99 9.52 -0.96
C TRP A 104 10.96 9.23 0.54
N SER A 105 10.87 10.27 1.37
CA SER A 105 10.79 10.12 2.83
C SER A 105 9.52 9.35 3.22
N TRP A 106 8.39 9.66 2.59
CA TRP A 106 7.11 9.01 2.86
C TRP A 106 7.05 7.58 2.29
N LEU A 107 7.70 7.33 1.15
CA LEU A 107 7.91 5.97 0.64
C LEU A 107 8.61 5.09 1.67
N PHE A 108 9.68 5.57 2.27
CA PHE A 108 10.39 4.84 3.31
C PHE A 108 9.54 4.69 4.57
N TRP A 109 9.09 5.80 5.16
CA TRP A 109 8.40 5.80 6.44
C TRP A 109 7.04 5.11 6.37
N GLY A 110 6.25 5.31 5.33
CA GLY A 110 4.95 4.67 5.19
C GLY A 110 5.04 3.17 4.97
N THR A 111 6.00 2.72 4.16
CA THR A 111 6.29 1.30 4.02
C THR A 111 6.76 0.72 5.35
N PHE A 112 7.69 1.39 6.03
CA PHE A 112 8.23 0.95 7.32
C PHE A 112 7.16 0.89 8.41
N ILE A 113 6.27 1.88 8.50
CA ILE A 113 5.16 1.91 9.46
C ILE A 113 4.19 0.76 9.17
N GLY A 114 3.80 0.55 7.90
CA GLY A 114 2.89 -0.53 7.53
C GLY A 114 3.46 -1.91 7.88
N PHE A 115 4.71 -2.17 7.50
CA PHE A 115 5.40 -3.42 7.85
C PHE A 115 5.64 -3.56 9.35
N GLY A 116 6.06 -2.49 10.01
CA GLY A 116 6.35 -2.48 11.44
C GLY A 116 5.12 -2.82 12.27
N ILE A 117 3.97 -2.20 11.97
CA ILE A 117 2.70 -2.49 12.66
C ILE A 117 2.27 -3.94 12.39
N GLY A 118 2.32 -4.38 11.13
CA GLY A 118 1.97 -5.78 10.78
C GLY A 118 2.87 -6.81 11.45
N ALA A 119 4.17 -6.55 11.53
CA ALA A 119 5.14 -7.41 12.20
C ALA A 119 4.92 -7.46 13.71
N VAL A 120 4.70 -6.31 14.36
CA VAL A 120 4.39 -6.25 15.80
C VAL A 120 3.10 -7.02 16.10
N TRP A 121 2.07 -6.85 15.26
CA TRP A 121 0.81 -7.57 15.39
C TRP A 121 1.00 -9.09 15.25
N ALA A 122 1.75 -9.53 14.25
CA ALA A 122 2.08 -10.93 14.03
C ALA A 122 2.81 -11.55 15.23
N VAL A 123 3.85 -10.87 15.72
CA VAL A 123 4.62 -11.33 16.89
C VAL A 123 3.74 -11.39 18.14
N ALA A 124 2.90 -10.38 18.37
CA ALA A 124 1.98 -10.36 19.51
C ALA A 124 1.01 -11.54 19.47
N LEU A 125 0.43 -11.88 18.31
CA LEU A 125 -0.46 -13.04 18.17
C LEU A 125 0.25 -14.37 18.46
N ILE A 126 1.50 -14.51 18.03
CA ILE A 126 2.31 -15.71 18.30
C ILE A 126 2.65 -15.80 19.80
N MET A 127 3.09 -14.69 20.42
CA MET A 127 3.40 -14.64 21.86
C MET A 127 2.19 -14.94 22.74
N LEU A 128 1.00 -14.46 22.34
CA LEU A 128 -0.26 -14.74 23.02
C LEU A 128 -0.82 -16.14 22.71
N LYS A 129 -0.09 -16.96 21.94
CA LYS A 129 -0.50 -18.31 21.49
C LYS A 129 -1.83 -18.31 20.72
N LYS A 130 -2.18 -17.19 20.10
CA LYS A 130 -3.37 -17.01 19.26
C LYS A 130 -3.11 -17.32 17.78
N ALA A 131 -1.84 -17.44 17.39
CA ALA A 131 -1.41 -17.85 16.04
C ALA A 131 -0.14 -18.70 16.13
N GLN A 132 0.09 -19.53 15.11
CA GLN A 132 1.36 -20.20 14.88
C GLN A 132 2.15 -19.47 13.80
N SER A 133 3.44 -19.75 13.66
CA SER A 133 4.27 -19.19 12.58
C SER A 133 3.80 -19.55 11.17
N SER A 134 2.97 -20.60 11.05
CA SER A 134 2.32 -21.03 9.82
C SER A 134 0.95 -20.39 9.57
N THR A 135 0.41 -19.63 10.52
CA THR A 135 -0.90 -19.01 10.39
C THR A 135 -0.81 -17.83 9.40
N PRO A 136 -1.60 -17.81 8.32
CA PRO A 136 -1.63 -16.69 7.39
C PRO A 136 -2.14 -15.42 8.10
N ILE A 137 -1.45 -14.29 7.91
CA ILE A 137 -1.82 -12.99 8.48
C ILE A 137 -2.21 -12.06 7.34
N ALA A 138 -3.36 -11.41 7.49
CA ALA A 138 -3.83 -10.36 6.59
C ALA A 138 -2.93 -9.11 6.72
N PHE A 139 -1.99 -8.94 5.78
CA PHE A 139 -1.03 -7.82 5.80
C PHE A 139 -1.58 -6.56 5.13
N GLY A 140 -2.59 -6.70 4.26
CA GLY A 140 -3.14 -5.61 3.48
C GLY A 140 -3.61 -4.40 4.29
N PRO A 141 -4.39 -4.58 5.39
CA PRO A 141 -4.81 -3.48 6.25
C PRO A 141 -3.64 -2.67 6.81
N PHE A 142 -2.54 -3.32 7.17
CA PHE A 142 -1.36 -2.64 7.74
C PHE A 142 -0.60 -1.86 6.67
N LEU A 143 -0.48 -2.40 5.45
CA LEU A 143 0.10 -1.67 4.32
C LEU A 143 -0.70 -0.40 4.01
N ILE A 144 -2.03 -0.48 4.01
CA ILE A 144 -2.92 0.65 3.76
C ILE A 144 -2.83 1.67 4.92
N LEU A 145 -2.79 1.19 6.16
CA LEU A 145 -2.63 2.04 7.34
C LEU A 145 -1.32 2.84 7.29
N GLY A 146 -0.22 2.23 6.84
CA GLY A 146 1.06 2.92 6.66
C GLY A 146 0.97 4.10 5.69
N VAL A 147 0.20 3.97 4.61
CA VAL A 147 -0.08 5.08 3.67
C VAL A 147 -0.92 6.16 4.33
N VAL A 148 -2.01 5.79 5.01
CA VAL A 148 -2.92 6.75 5.65
C VAL A 148 -2.17 7.57 6.71
N VAL A 149 -1.40 6.90 7.58
CA VAL A 149 -0.60 7.58 8.62
C VAL A 149 0.41 8.53 7.99
N SER A 150 1.10 8.10 6.93
CA SER A 150 2.08 8.95 6.24
C SER A 150 1.43 10.15 5.57
N ALA A 151 0.28 9.96 4.93
CA ALA A 151 -0.47 11.05 4.31
C ALA A 151 -0.91 12.09 5.34
N LEU A 152 -1.40 11.64 6.51
CA LEU A 152 -1.81 12.54 7.60
C LEU A 152 -0.65 13.32 8.22
N LEU A 153 0.58 12.79 8.17
CA LEU A 153 1.78 13.47 8.67
C LEU A 153 2.42 14.39 7.61
N ALA A 154 2.07 14.22 6.34
CA ALA A 154 2.62 14.97 5.21
C ALA A 154 1.85 16.27 4.91
N ILE A 155 0.60 16.37 5.36
CA ILE A 155 -0.32 17.50 5.17
C ILE A 155 -0.32 18.36 6.43
#